data_AF-A0A1Y4SIM9-F1
#
_entry.id   AF-A0A1Y4SIM9-F1
#
_cell.length_a   1.000
_cell.length_b   1.000
_cell.length_c   1.000
_cell.angle_alpha   90.00
_cell.angle_beta   90.00
_cell.angle_gamma   90.00
#
_symmetry.space_group_name_H-M   'P 1'
#
loop_
_entity.id
_entity.type
_entity.pdbx_description
1 polymer ?
#
loop_
_entity_poly.entity_id
_entity_poly.type
_entity_poly.pdbx_seq_one_letter_code
_entity_poly.pdbx_strand_id
1 'polypeptide(L)'
;MMKKTQSARRGGRSGGRLDMEMQEKEKQDAVEYTPLEVPEVVPGVTAVDYPEISDFLKNMKLKGSLFGFQKEDVYEKMQKLNGMYQARAQQMRDQARGQLKQMKKQNQEEAEELRQRLEKEKLEFQAGLEEEQKQLREALEKERSEAKEQLEKERSEMKAQLEKEREEAARQLEQARVEIRREMEAQLHAEAEKRDRELAMVREEMDRLIERLHMLKNKVKAAAGEEQAG
;
A
#
# COMPACT_ATOMS: atom_id res chain seq x y z
N MET A 1 17.95 -42.32 -15.07
CA MET A 1 16.87 -42.75 -14.16
C MET A 1 15.78 -41.70 -14.22
N MET A 2 14.69 -41.96 -14.94
CA MET A 2 13.43 -42.57 -14.46
C MET A 2 12.64 -41.59 -13.56
N LYS A 3 11.37 -41.24 -13.76
CA LYS A 3 10.31 -41.72 -14.66
C LYS A 3 9.24 -40.61 -14.75
N LYS A 4 8.71 -40.37 -15.96
CA LYS A 4 7.36 -39.82 -16.16
C LYS A 4 6.36 -40.83 -15.59
N THR A 5 5.44 -40.38 -14.75
CA THR A 5 4.28 -41.18 -14.32
C THR A 5 3.01 -40.59 -14.92
N GLN A 6 2.57 -41.20 -16.03
CA GLN A 6 1.15 -41.32 -16.35
C GLN A 6 0.57 -42.48 -15.54
N SER A 7 -0.63 -42.30 -14.97
CA SER A 7 -1.64 -43.34 -14.68
C SER A 7 -2.88 -42.60 -14.16
N ALA A 8 -3.92 -42.30 -14.94
CA ALA A 8 -4.88 -43.15 -15.66
C ALA A 8 -5.72 -44.06 -14.74
N ARG A 9 -7.01 -43.68 -14.58
CA ARG A 9 -8.24 -44.52 -14.50
C ARG A 9 -9.33 -43.74 -13.71
N ARG A 10 -10.62 -43.79 -14.01
CA ARG A 10 -11.46 -44.22 -15.15
C ARG A 10 -12.91 -43.98 -14.67
N GLY A 11 -13.81 -43.58 -15.55
CA GLY A 11 -15.24 -43.91 -15.40
C GLY A 11 -16.19 -42.71 -15.43
N GLY A 12 -17.03 -42.63 -16.46
CA GLY A 12 -18.15 -41.69 -16.45
C GLY A 12 -18.76 -41.34 -17.79
N ARG A 13 -19.22 -42.35 -18.53
CA ARG A 13 -20.30 -42.32 -19.56
C ARG A 13 -20.28 -41.22 -20.64
N SER A 14 -19.83 -41.65 -21.81
CA SER A 14 -20.44 -41.37 -23.11
C SER A 14 -21.94 -41.69 -23.12
N GLY A 15 -22.76 -40.76 -23.61
CA GLY A 15 -24.17 -41.01 -23.92
C GLY A 15 -25.00 -39.75 -23.80
N GLY A 16 -25.08 -38.95 -24.87
CA GLY A 16 -25.93 -37.76 -24.89
C GLY A 16 -25.81 -36.88 -26.13
N ARG A 17 -25.39 -37.45 -27.28
CA ARG A 17 -25.24 -36.68 -28.54
C ARG A 17 -25.93 -37.32 -29.74
N LEU A 18 -26.80 -38.30 -29.52
CA LEU A 18 -27.60 -38.96 -30.56
C LEU A 18 -29.11 -38.85 -30.33
N ASP A 19 -29.56 -38.23 -29.24
CA ASP A 19 -31.00 -38.02 -28.99
C ASP A 19 -31.52 -36.65 -29.50
N MET A 20 -30.64 -35.77 -30.00
CA MET A 20 -31.06 -34.49 -30.59
C MET A 20 -31.48 -34.61 -32.07
N GLU A 21 -30.98 -35.61 -32.81
CA GLU A 21 -31.22 -35.69 -34.27
C GLU A 21 -32.44 -36.56 -34.65
N MET A 22 -33.05 -37.26 -33.68
CA MET A 22 -34.30 -38.02 -33.87
C MET A 22 -35.55 -37.33 -33.31
N GLN A 23 -35.49 -36.02 -33.00
CA GLN A 23 -36.69 -35.21 -32.77
C GLN A 23 -36.98 -34.21 -33.91
N GLU A 24 -36.13 -34.14 -34.94
CA GLU A 24 -36.32 -33.20 -36.06
C GLU A 24 -37.20 -33.76 -37.21
N LYS A 25 -37.74 -34.98 -37.11
CA LYS A 25 -38.49 -35.61 -38.22
C LYS A 25 -39.93 -36.06 -37.96
N GLU A 26 -40.48 -35.83 -36.79
CA GLU A 26 -41.91 -36.06 -36.55
C GLU A 26 -42.54 -34.80 -35.97
N LYS A 27 -42.97 -33.90 -36.87
CA LYS A 27 -44.09 -32.94 -36.75
C LYS A 27 -44.01 -31.94 -37.90
N GLN A 28 -44.14 -32.44 -39.12
CA GLN A 28 -44.92 -31.69 -40.10
C GLN A 28 -46.40 -31.87 -39.74
N ASP A 29 -47.17 -30.82 -40.00
CA ASP A 29 -48.63 -30.73 -39.91
C ASP A 29 -49.24 -30.43 -38.54
N ALA A 30 -48.90 -29.25 -38.03
CA ALA A 30 -49.93 -28.34 -37.53
C ALA A 30 -49.58 -26.94 -38.01
N VAL A 31 -50.21 -26.50 -39.10
CA VAL A 31 -50.24 -25.08 -39.48
C VAL A 31 -51.09 -24.39 -38.41
N GLU A 32 -50.44 -24.07 -37.30
CA GLU A 32 -50.97 -23.20 -36.28
C GLU A 32 -51.08 -21.82 -36.89
N TYR A 33 -52.31 -21.35 -37.08
CA TYR A 33 -52.59 -19.96 -37.46
C TYR A 33 -52.05 -19.09 -36.34
N THR A 34 -50.83 -18.58 -36.48
CA THR A 34 -50.39 -17.41 -35.71
C THR A 34 -51.20 -16.23 -36.24
N PRO A 35 -52.12 -15.66 -35.44
CA PRO A 35 -52.76 -14.42 -35.83
C PRO A 35 -51.64 -13.43 -36.09
N LEU A 36 -51.69 -12.75 -37.25
CA LEU A 36 -50.77 -11.66 -37.54
C LEU A 36 -50.83 -10.69 -36.35
N GLU A 37 -49.79 -10.66 -35.52
CA GLU A 37 -49.74 -9.80 -34.34
C GLU A 37 -49.90 -8.37 -34.85
N VAL A 38 -51.09 -7.83 -34.65
CA VAL A 38 -51.36 -6.42 -34.83
C VAL A 38 -50.44 -5.75 -33.82
N PRO A 39 -49.43 -4.96 -34.26
CA PRO A 39 -48.49 -4.38 -33.34
C PRO A 39 -49.26 -3.68 -32.23
N GLU A 40 -48.96 -4.09 -31.00
CA GLU A 40 -49.57 -3.55 -29.79
C GLU A 40 -49.52 -2.03 -29.89
N VAL A 41 -50.69 -1.39 -29.85
CA VAL A 41 -50.81 0.05 -30.01
C VAL A 41 -50.05 0.66 -28.83
N VAL A 42 -48.86 1.18 -29.11
CA VAL A 42 -48.01 1.85 -28.13
C VAL A 42 -48.88 2.83 -27.34
N PRO A 43 -48.95 2.74 -26.00
CA PRO A 43 -49.72 3.69 -25.20
C PRO A 43 -49.24 5.11 -25.52
N GLY A 44 -50.10 5.91 -26.15
CA GLY A 44 -49.73 7.23 -26.69
C GLY A 44 -50.03 7.42 -28.18
N VAL A 45 -50.43 6.39 -28.92
CA VAL A 45 -51.07 6.59 -30.24
C VAL A 45 -52.45 7.19 -29.97
N THR A 46 -52.50 8.52 -29.89
CA THR A 46 -53.74 9.26 -30.14
C THR A 46 -54.32 8.67 -31.42
N ALA A 47 -55.59 8.25 -31.38
CA ALA A 47 -56.31 7.92 -32.60
C ALA A 47 -56.01 9.06 -33.56
N VAL A 48 -55.26 8.74 -34.63
CA VAL A 48 -54.73 9.77 -35.52
C VAL A 48 -55.97 10.31 -36.23
N ASP A 49 -56.56 11.33 -35.65
CA ASP A 49 -57.75 11.94 -36.18
C ASP A 49 -57.28 12.62 -37.46
N TYR A 50 -57.86 12.22 -38.57
CA TYR A 50 -57.51 12.72 -39.88
C TYR A 50 -58.59 13.70 -40.30
N PRO A 51 -58.59 14.94 -39.77
CA PRO A 51 -59.68 15.88 -39.99
C PRO A 51 -59.93 16.09 -41.47
N GLU A 52 -58.90 16.19 -42.33
CA GLU A 52 -59.14 16.38 -43.78
C GLU A 52 -59.75 15.14 -44.45
N ILE A 53 -59.37 13.93 -44.04
CA ILE A 53 -59.90 12.68 -44.59
C ILE A 53 -61.32 12.43 -44.05
N SER A 54 -61.53 12.65 -42.76
CA SER A 54 -62.83 12.60 -42.08
C SER A 54 -63.80 13.60 -42.71
N ASP A 55 -63.36 14.84 -42.93
CA ASP A 55 -64.19 15.88 -43.53
C ASP A 55 -64.47 15.61 -45.01
N PHE A 56 -63.52 15.02 -45.73
CA PHE A 56 -63.77 14.55 -47.09
C PHE A 56 -64.84 13.45 -47.11
N LEU A 57 -64.73 12.44 -46.23
CA LEU A 57 -65.70 11.35 -46.14
C LEU A 57 -67.09 11.84 -45.73
N LYS A 58 -67.18 12.78 -44.77
CA LYS A 58 -68.45 13.40 -44.33
C LYS A 58 -69.13 14.21 -45.43
N ASN A 59 -68.35 14.89 -46.27
CA ASN A 59 -68.86 15.73 -47.35
C ASN A 59 -68.93 15.00 -48.70
N MET A 60 -68.55 13.73 -48.75
CA MET A 60 -68.52 12.94 -49.97
C MET A 60 -69.95 12.64 -50.44
N LYS A 61 -70.29 13.14 -51.64
CA LYS A 61 -71.53 12.80 -52.34
C LYS A 61 -71.19 12.01 -53.59
N LEU A 62 -71.84 10.87 -53.74
CA LEU A 62 -71.75 10.02 -54.92
C LEU A 62 -72.95 10.29 -55.83
N LYS A 63 -72.70 10.49 -57.12
CA LYS A 63 -73.75 10.66 -58.13
C LYS A 63 -74.50 9.35 -58.33
N GLY A 64 -75.83 9.40 -58.21
CA GLY A 64 -76.71 8.28 -58.50
C GLY A 64 -76.98 8.12 -59.99
N SER A 65 -77.29 6.89 -60.40
CA SER A 65 -77.73 6.42 -61.71
C SER A 65 -78.95 5.50 -61.52
N LEU A 66 -79.70 5.21 -62.58
CA LEU A 66 -80.94 4.41 -62.56
C LEU A 66 -80.76 3.01 -61.92
N PHE A 67 -79.52 2.51 -61.85
CA PHE A 67 -79.15 1.20 -61.29
C PHE A 67 -78.08 1.26 -60.19
N GLY A 68 -77.85 2.42 -59.54
CA GLY A 68 -76.88 2.52 -58.44
C GLY A 68 -76.05 3.81 -58.49
N PHE A 69 -74.76 3.75 -58.19
CA PHE A 69 -73.86 4.91 -58.29
C PHE A 69 -73.16 4.97 -59.65
N GLN A 70 -72.83 6.17 -60.12
CA GLN A 70 -71.99 6.37 -61.31
C GLN A 70 -70.58 5.87 -61.01
N LYS A 71 -70.13 4.88 -61.81
CA LYS A 71 -68.83 4.21 -61.62
C LYS A 71 -67.67 5.19 -61.71
N GLU A 72 -67.75 6.13 -62.63
CA GLU A 72 -66.74 7.17 -62.86
C GLU A 72 -66.60 8.07 -61.63
N ASP A 73 -67.72 8.51 -61.04
CA ASP A 73 -67.71 9.37 -59.85
C ASP A 73 -67.18 8.61 -58.62
N VAL A 74 -67.57 7.35 -58.42
CA VAL A 74 -67.02 6.49 -57.36
C VAL A 74 -65.51 6.33 -57.50
N TYR A 75 -65.03 6.08 -58.72
CA TYR A 75 -63.61 5.89 -59.00
C TYR A 75 -62.80 7.18 -58.72
N GLU A 76 -63.31 8.33 -59.15
CA GLU A 76 -62.68 9.63 -58.86
C GLU A 76 -62.60 9.93 -57.35
N LYS A 77 -63.68 9.66 -56.60
CA LYS A 77 -63.66 9.85 -55.14
C LYS A 77 -62.68 8.90 -54.46
N MET A 78 -62.63 7.64 -54.88
CA MET A 78 -61.67 6.65 -54.38
C MET A 78 -60.22 7.05 -54.67
N GLN A 79 -59.92 7.53 -55.88
CA GLN A 79 -58.59 8.02 -56.23
C GLN A 79 -58.18 9.21 -55.37
N LYS A 80 -59.10 10.16 -55.17
CA LYS A 80 -58.86 11.31 -54.29
C LYS A 80 -58.63 10.89 -52.84
N LEU A 81 -59.41 9.95 -52.33
CA LEU A 81 -59.25 9.38 -50.99
C LEU A 81 -57.89 8.69 -50.82
N ASN A 82 -57.49 7.85 -51.78
CA ASN A 82 -56.19 7.17 -51.78
C ASN A 82 -55.03 8.19 -51.81
N GLY A 83 -55.16 9.24 -52.63
CA GLY A 83 -54.19 10.34 -52.65
C GLY A 83 -54.03 11.04 -51.30
N MET A 84 -55.14 11.29 -50.58
CA MET A 84 -55.07 11.90 -49.24
C MET A 84 -54.39 10.98 -48.21
N TYR A 85 -54.69 9.68 -48.22
CA TYR A 85 -54.01 8.72 -47.36
C TYR A 85 -52.51 8.64 -47.65
N GLN A 86 -52.12 8.61 -48.93
CA GLN A 86 -50.71 8.57 -49.33
C GLN A 86 -49.96 9.86 -48.93
N ALA A 87 -50.55 11.03 -49.17
CA ALA A 87 -49.96 12.31 -48.79
C ALA A 87 -49.77 12.40 -47.26
N ARG A 88 -50.74 11.93 -46.49
CA ARG A 88 -50.65 11.92 -45.02
C ARG A 88 -49.62 10.92 -44.51
N ALA A 89 -49.57 9.72 -45.09
CA ALA A 89 -48.52 8.75 -44.76
C ALA A 89 -47.12 9.33 -45.03
N GLN A 90 -46.98 10.09 -46.12
CA GLN A 90 -45.74 10.78 -46.44
C GLN A 90 -45.42 11.89 -45.43
N GLN A 91 -46.40 12.72 -45.06
CA GLN A 91 -46.24 13.75 -44.03
C GLN A 91 -45.80 13.15 -42.69
N MET A 92 -46.40 12.04 -42.27
CA MET A 92 -46.02 11.34 -41.03
C MET A 92 -44.59 10.82 -41.09
N ARG A 93 -44.16 10.25 -42.24
CA ARG A 93 -42.77 9.81 -42.44
C ARG A 93 -41.80 10.98 -42.34
N ASP A 94 -42.13 12.12 -42.94
CA ASP A 94 -41.26 13.29 -42.94
C ASP A 94 -41.18 13.95 -41.55
N GLN A 95 -42.29 13.99 -40.81
CA GLN A 95 -42.31 14.40 -39.40
C GLN A 95 -41.47 13.46 -38.52
N ALA A 96 -41.67 12.15 -38.64
CA ALA A 96 -40.92 11.15 -37.89
C ALA A 96 -39.41 11.23 -38.20
N ARG A 97 -39.04 11.43 -39.48
CA ARG A 97 -37.66 11.67 -39.89
C ARG A 97 -37.07 12.95 -39.29
N GLY A 98 -37.86 14.02 -39.26
CA GLY A 98 -37.47 15.29 -38.63
C GLY A 98 -37.18 15.13 -37.14
N GLN A 99 -38.12 14.53 -36.41
CA GLN A 99 -37.97 14.24 -34.98
C GLN A 99 -36.76 13.32 -34.71
N LEU A 100 -36.61 12.26 -35.51
CA LEU A 100 -35.47 11.34 -35.37
C LEU A 100 -34.14 12.05 -35.61
N LYS A 101 -34.08 12.97 -36.58
CA LYS A 101 -32.87 13.76 -36.86
C LYS A 101 -32.53 14.70 -35.70
N GLN A 102 -33.53 15.33 -35.09
CA GLN A 102 -33.34 16.19 -33.93
C GLN A 102 -32.88 15.39 -32.71
N MET A 103 -33.54 14.27 -32.41
CA MET A 103 -33.14 13.33 -31.35
C MET A 103 -31.71 12.83 -31.52
N LYS A 104 -31.32 12.43 -32.74
CA LYS A 104 -29.95 11.98 -33.02
C LYS A 104 -28.93 13.08 -32.77
N LYS A 105 -29.25 14.32 -33.15
CA LYS A 105 -28.38 15.47 -32.92
C LYS A 105 -28.20 15.75 -31.43
N GLN A 106 -29.30 15.79 -30.68
CA GLN A 106 -29.26 15.98 -29.22
C GLN A 106 -28.46 14.87 -28.53
N ASN A 107 -28.71 13.61 -28.87
CA ASN A 107 -27.97 12.49 -28.31
C ASN A 107 -26.47 12.53 -28.65
N GLN A 108 -26.10 13.05 -29.83
CA GLN A 108 -24.69 13.24 -30.19
C GLN A 108 -24.05 14.35 -29.34
N GLU A 109 -24.72 15.49 -29.20
CA GLU A 109 -24.25 16.62 -28.38
C GLU A 109 -24.09 16.21 -26.91
N GLU A 110 -25.08 15.51 -26.33
CA GLU A 110 -25.03 14.98 -24.96
C GLU A 110 -23.90 13.95 -24.79
N ALA A 111 -23.70 13.07 -25.77
CA ALA A 111 -22.62 12.08 -25.73
C ALA A 111 -21.24 12.75 -25.79
N GLU A 112 -21.08 13.81 -26.58
CA GLU A 112 -19.84 14.59 -26.65
C GLU A 112 -19.59 15.35 -25.34
N GLU A 113 -20.62 15.96 -24.75
CA GLU A 113 -20.51 16.64 -23.46
C GLU A 113 -20.12 15.68 -22.34
N LEU A 114 -20.73 14.49 -22.29
CA LEU A 114 -20.37 13.45 -21.32
C LEU A 114 -18.93 12.97 -21.49
N ARG A 115 -18.44 12.84 -22.74
CA ARG A 115 -17.04 12.48 -23.00
C ARG A 115 -16.08 13.55 -22.50
N GLN A 116 -16.38 14.82 -22.75
CA GLN A 116 -15.55 15.94 -22.27
C GLN A 116 -15.52 16.00 -20.74
N ARG A 117 -16.66 15.82 -20.07
CA ARG A 117 -16.74 15.76 -18.61
C ARG A 117 -15.90 14.61 -18.05
N LEU A 118 -16.02 13.42 -18.63
CA LEU A 118 -15.25 12.25 -18.23
C LEU A 118 -13.74 12.44 -18.43
N GLU A 119 -13.32 13.08 -19.52
CA GLU A 119 -11.92 13.39 -19.78
C GLU A 119 -11.37 14.39 -18.77
N LYS A 120 -12.14 15.44 -18.46
CA LYS A 120 -11.78 16.42 -17.43
C LYS A 120 -11.65 15.78 -16.05
N GLU A 121 -12.61 14.95 -15.65
CA GLU A 121 -12.57 14.24 -14.37
C GLU A 121 -11.37 13.30 -14.28
N LYS A 122 -11.01 12.60 -15.38
CA LYS A 122 -9.80 11.78 -15.42
C LYS A 122 -8.52 12.59 -15.23
N LEU A 123 -8.42 13.76 -15.86
CA LEU A 123 -7.27 14.65 -15.71
C LEU A 123 -7.17 15.19 -14.28
N GLU A 124 -8.29 15.63 -13.70
CA GLU A 124 -8.34 16.09 -12.30
C GLU A 124 -7.96 14.97 -11.34
N PHE A 125 -8.43 13.75 -11.57
CA PHE A 125 -8.08 12.59 -10.76
C PHE A 125 -6.60 12.23 -10.87
N GLN A 126 -6.03 12.23 -12.08
CA GLN A 126 -4.60 12.00 -12.29
C GLN A 126 -3.74 13.08 -11.61
N ALA A 127 -4.12 14.36 -11.75
CA ALA A 127 -3.43 15.45 -11.08
C ALA A 127 -3.49 15.31 -9.55
N GLY A 128 -4.64 14.92 -9.00
CA GLY A 128 -4.80 14.65 -7.57
C GLY A 128 -3.89 13.52 -7.07
N LEU A 129 -3.77 12.42 -7.83
CA LEU A 129 -2.86 11.32 -7.50
C LEU A 129 -1.39 11.74 -7.55
N GLU A 130 -1.00 12.55 -8.53
CA GLU A 130 0.38 13.07 -8.63
C GLU A 130 0.71 14.00 -7.46
N GLU A 131 -0.23 14.86 -7.07
CA GLU A 131 -0.08 15.76 -5.93
C GLU A 131 0.01 14.97 -4.61
N GLU A 132 -0.84 13.97 -4.39
CA GLU A 132 -0.78 13.10 -3.21
C GLU A 132 0.54 12.33 -3.14
N GLN A 133 1.03 11.78 -4.26
CA GLN A 133 2.34 11.13 -4.30
C GLN A 133 3.47 12.09 -3.98
N LYS A 134 3.40 13.33 -4.45
CA LYS A 134 4.40 14.35 -4.14
C LYS A 134 4.41 14.68 -2.64
N GLN A 135 3.23 14.91 -2.06
CA GLN A 135 3.09 15.19 -0.62
C GLN A 135 3.63 14.02 0.23
N LEU A 136 3.33 12.77 -0.14
CA LEU A 136 3.85 11.59 0.54
C LEU A 136 5.37 11.48 0.46
N ARG A 137 5.96 11.77 -0.71
CA ARG A 137 7.42 11.77 -0.88
C ARG A 137 8.09 12.84 -0.03
N GLU A 138 7.55 14.05 -0.03
CA GLU A 138 8.07 15.16 0.78
C GLU A 138 7.95 14.87 2.28
N ALA A 139 6.83 14.29 2.72
CA ALA A 139 6.64 13.87 4.11
C ALA A 139 7.66 12.80 4.52
N LEU A 140 7.87 11.79 3.66
CA LEU A 140 8.83 10.71 3.92
C LEU A 140 10.29 11.23 3.95
N GLU A 141 10.65 12.16 3.07
CA GLU A 141 11.97 12.78 3.08
C GLU A 141 12.20 13.61 4.35
N LYS A 142 11.17 14.34 4.79
CA LYS A 142 11.22 15.09 6.05
C LYS A 142 11.39 14.16 7.25
N GLU A 143 10.56 13.13 7.39
CA GLU A 143 10.66 12.15 8.47
C GLU A 143 12.03 11.45 8.48
N ARG A 144 12.55 11.10 7.30
CA ARG A 144 13.87 10.48 7.18
C ARG A 144 15.00 11.43 7.61
N SER A 145 14.90 12.72 7.29
CA SER A 145 15.92 13.70 7.69
C SER A 145 15.88 13.96 9.19
N GLU A 146 14.69 14.09 9.78
CA GLU A 146 14.49 14.21 11.22
C GLU A 146 15.02 12.99 11.98
N ALA A 147 14.70 11.77 11.52
CA ALA A 147 15.20 10.53 12.12
C ALA A 147 16.74 10.43 12.03
N LYS A 148 17.33 10.87 10.92
CA LYS A 148 18.79 10.88 10.76
C LYS A 148 19.45 11.87 11.72
N GLU A 149 18.88 13.05 11.89
CA GLU A 149 19.39 14.05 12.84
C GLU A 149 19.29 13.57 14.28
N GLN A 150 18.18 12.92 14.65
CA GLN A 150 18.00 12.31 15.98
C GLN A 150 19.05 11.23 16.24
N LEU A 151 19.25 10.31 15.29
CA LEU A 151 20.28 9.27 15.40
C LEU A 151 21.69 9.85 15.54
N GLU A 152 22.00 10.93 14.83
CA GLU A 152 23.29 11.60 14.94
C GLU A 152 23.48 12.26 16.31
N LYS A 153 22.45 12.92 16.83
CA LYS A 153 22.43 13.49 18.19
C LYS A 153 22.65 12.40 19.25
N GLU A 154 21.83 11.36 19.25
CA GLU A 154 21.95 10.24 20.20
C GLU A 154 23.33 9.58 20.14
N ARG A 155 23.89 9.38 18.94
CA ARG A 155 25.23 8.83 18.77
C ARG A 155 26.30 9.76 19.36
N SER A 156 26.15 11.07 19.18
CA SER A 156 27.09 12.06 19.73
C SER A 156 27.03 12.10 21.26
N GLU A 157 25.83 12.01 21.83
CA GLU A 157 25.59 11.99 23.27
C GLU A 157 26.15 10.71 23.91
N MET A 158 25.89 9.54 23.32
CA MET A 158 26.48 8.27 23.78
C MET A 158 28.00 8.30 23.71
N LYS A 159 28.58 8.88 22.65
CA LYS A 159 30.04 8.99 22.53
C LYS A 159 30.61 9.89 23.64
N ALA A 160 29.96 11.01 23.92
CA ALA A 160 30.39 11.92 24.98
C ALA A 160 30.26 11.29 26.38
N GLN A 161 29.21 10.51 26.63
CA GLN A 161 29.05 9.77 27.88
C GLN A 161 30.16 8.72 28.05
N LEU A 162 30.43 7.93 27.01
CA LEU A 162 31.50 6.92 27.03
C LEU A 162 32.88 7.56 27.28
N GLU A 163 33.14 8.73 26.72
CA GLU A 163 34.39 9.46 26.93
C GLU A 163 34.53 9.92 28.38
N LYS A 164 33.46 10.48 28.98
CA LYS A 164 33.44 10.85 30.41
C LYS A 164 33.68 9.64 31.32
N GLU A 165 32.98 8.53 31.08
CA GLU A 165 33.17 7.31 31.87
C GLU A 165 34.60 6.77 31.77
N ARG A 166 35.22 6.86 30.58
CA ARG A 166 36.63 6.48 30.40
C ARG A 166 37.58 7.40 31.15
N GLU A 167 37.35 8.72 31.13
CA GLU A 167 38.16 9.67 31.89
C GLU A 167 38.03 9.45 33.40
N GLU A 168 36.82 9.21 33.90
CA GLU A 168 36.56 8.92 35.31
C GLU A 168 37.25 7.61 35.73
N ALA A 169 37.12 6.55 34.94
CA ALA A 169 37.80 5.28 35.19
C ALA A 169 39.33 5.44 35.17
N ALA A 170 39.87 6.23 34.23
CA ALA A 170 41.30 6.51 34.16
C ALA A 170 41.80 7.28 35.40
N ARG A 171 41.02 8.27 35.89
CA ARG A 171 41.34 9.00 37.12
C ARG A 171 41.33 8.09 38.34
N GLN A 172 40.33 7.22 38.47
CA GLN A 172 40.24 6.26 39.57
C GLN A 172 41.43 5.28 39.56
N LEU A 173 41.80 4.77 38.39
CA LEU A 173 42.97 3.90 38.24
C LEU A 173 44.27 4.61 38.63
N GLU A 174 44.44 5.88 38.26
CA GLU A 174 45.63 6.64 38.63
C GLU A 174 45.68 6.94 40.13
N GLN A 175 44.54 7.29 40.75
CA GLN A 175 44.46 7.47 42.20
C GLN A 175 44.82 6.17 42.94
N ALA A 176 44.26 5.03 42.53
CA ALA A 176 44.57 3.73 43.12
C ALA A 176 46.06 3.38 42.96
N ARG A 177 46.68 3.69 41.81
CA ARG A 177 48.12 3.49 41.61
C ARG A 177 48.97 4.33 42.55
N VAL A 178 48.61 5.59 42.75
CA VAL A 178 49.31 6.50 43.67
C VAL A 178 49.19 6.01 45.11
N GLU A 179 48.00 5.55 45.52
CA GLU A 179 47.76 4.99 46.85
C GLU A 179 48.60 3.74 47.10
N ILE A 180 48.55 2.76 46.19
CA ILE A 180 49.38 1.54 46.27
C ILE A 180 50.87 1.89 46.38
N ARG A 181 51.34 2.87 45.59
CA ARG A 181 52.74 3.29 45.62
C ARG A 181 53.11 3.90 46.98
N ARG A 182 52.26 4.77 47.53
CA ARG A 182 52.49 5.38 48.85
C ARG A 182 52.50 4.34 49.95
N GLU A 183 51.60 3.37 49.91
CA GLU A 183 51.57 2.27 50.89
C GLU A 183 52.84 1.43 50.80
N MET A 184 53.28 1.09 49.59
CA MET A 184 54.53 0.34 49.39
C MET A 184 55.76 1.13 49.88
N GLU A 185 55.84 2.43 49.59
CA GLU A 185 56.92 3.30 50.09
C GLU A 185 56.90 3.39 51.62
N ALA A 186 55.72 3.52 52.24
CA ALA A 186 55.57 3.52 53.69
C ALA A 186 55.98 2.19 54.33
N GLN A 187 55.64 1.06 53.70
CA GLN A 187 56.07 -0.27 54.15
C GLN A 187 57.60 -0.42 54.08
N LEU A 188 58.22 -0.01 52.97
CA LEU A 188 59.67 -0.03 52.81
C LEU A 188 60.38 0.83 53.86
N HIS A 189 59.86 2.04 54.13
CA HIS A 189 60.39 2.90 55.18
C HIS A 189 60.24 2.26 56.57
N ALA A 190 59.07 1.69 56.88
CA ALA A 190 58.85 1.01 58.14
C ALA A 190 59.75 -0.22 58.33
N GLU A 191 60.02 -0.97 57.27
CA GLU A 191 60.98 -2.08 57.29
C GLU A 191 62.43 -1.61 57.47
N ALA A 192 62.82 -0.53 56.79
CA ALA A 192 64.14 0.08 56.95
C ALA A 192 64.36 0.56 58.39
N GLU A 193 63.40 1.28 58.97
CA GLU A 193 63.49 1.71 60.37
C GLU A 193 63.57 0.54 61.35
N LYS A 194 62.83 -0.55 61.11
CA LYS A 194 62.95 -1.77 61.93
C LYS A 194 64.35 -2.35 61.85
N ARG A 195 64.91 -2.48 60.65
CA ARG A 195 66.28 -2.96 60.46
C ARG A 195 67.32 -2.05 61.11
N ASP A 196 67.16 -0.74 61.01
CA ASP A 196 68.08 0.21 61.64
C ASP A 196 68.05 0.10 63.17
N ARG A 197 66.86 -0.09 63.77
CA ARG A 197 66.72 -0.34 65.21
C ARG A 197 67.37 -1.66 65.62
N GLU A 198 67.15 -2.73 64.86
CA GLU A 198 67.81 -4.03 65.10
C GLU A 198 69.33 -3.90 65.03
N LEU A 199 69.86 -3.24 64.00
CA LEU A 199 71.29 -2.98 63.85
C LEU A 199 71.86 -2.13 65.00
N ALA A 200 71.10 -1.14 65.48
CA ALA A 200 71.51 -0.32 66.62
C ALA A 200 71.62 -1.17 67.91
N MET A 201 70.63 -2.03 68.19
CA MET A 201 70.69 -2.94 69.34
C MET A 201 71.88 -3.90 69.26
N VAL A 202 72.15 -4.47 68.07
CA VAL A 202 73.31 -5.35 67.88
C VAL A 202 74.63 -4.59 68.09
N ARG A 203 74.74 -3.34 67.63
CA ARG A 203 75.92 -2.50 67.87
C ARG A 203 76.13 -2.24 69.37
N GLU A 204 75.08 -1.89 70.09
CA GLU A 204 75.16 -1.69 71.55
C GLU A 204 75.60 -2.97 72.28
N GLU A 205 75.09 -4.14 71.88
CA GLU A 205 75.52 -5.42 72.44
C GLU A 205 76.99 -5.72 72.14
N MET A 206 77.45 -5.44 70.92
CA MET A 206 78.87 -5.55 70.55
C MET A 206 79.75 -4.62 71.39
N ASP A 207 79.34 -3.37 71.58
CA ASP A 207 80.08 -2.41 72.41
C ASP A 207 80.17 -2.88 73.86
N ARG A 208 79.07 -3.37 74.45
CA ARG A 208 79.07 -3.98 75.80
C ARG A 208 80.00 -5.19 75.89
N LEU A 209 80.03 -6.04 74.87
CA LEU A 209 80.94 -7.18 74.81
C LEU A 209 82.40 -6.73 74.71
N ILE A 210 82.70 -5.71 73.90
CA ILE A 210 84.04 -5.11 73.78
C ILE A 210 84.48 -4.54 75.14
N GLU A 211 83.63 -3.80 75.84
CA GLU A 211 83.90 -3.29 77.19
C GLU A 211 84.17 -4.42 78.18
N ARG A 212 83.35 -5.48 78.16
CA ARG A 212 83.55 -6.65 79.03
C ARG A 212 84.85 -7.37 78.73
N LEU A 213 85.22 -7.51 77.46
CA LEU A 213 86.50 -8.06 77.04
C LEU A 213 87.68 -7.20 77.50
N HIS A 214 87.57 -5.87 77.39
CA HIS A 214 88.58 -4.95 77.94
C HIS A 214 88.72 -5.10 79.45
N MET A 215 87.61 -5.20 80.20
CA MET A 215 87.65 -5.45 81.64
C MET A 215 88.29 -6.80 81.98
N LEU A 216 87.93 -7.88 81.28
CA LEU A 216 88.53 -9.20 81.47
C LEU A 216 90.03 -9.17 81.15
N LYS A 217 90.44 -8.54 80.06
CA LYS A 217 91.85 -8.35 79.70
C LYS A 217 92.61 -7.61 80.80
N ASN A 218 92.04 -6.56 81.38
CA ASN A 218 92.64 -5.82 82.48
C ASN A 218 92.75 -6.67 83.75
N LYS A 219 91.72 -7.47 84.07
CA LYS A 219 91.74 -8.41 85.21
C LYS A 219 92.78 -9.51 85.03
N VAL A 220 92.89 -10.10 83.84
CA VAL A 220 93.93 -11.10 83.53
C VAL A 220 95.33 -10.50 83.64
N LYS A 221 95.53 -9.26 83.16
CA LYS A 221 96.81 -8.54 83.35
C LYS A 221 97.13 -8.29 84.83
N ALA A 222 96.13 -7.93 85.63
CA ALA A 222 96.31 -7.74 87.07
C ALA A 222 96.69 -9.05 87.77
N ALA A 223 95.99 -10.16 87.49
CA ALA A 223 96.30 -11.47 88.03
C ALA A 223 97.70 -11.99 87.60
N ALA A 224 98.09 -11.75 86.34
CA ALA A 224 99.44 -12.08 85.86
C ALA A 224 100.54 -11.17 86.44
N GLY A 225 100.19 -9.96 86.91
CA GLY A 225 101.10 -9.08 87.63
C GLY A 225 101.27 -9.46 89.11
N GLU A 226 100.22 -10.02 89.72
CA GLU A 226 100.28 -10.57 91.09
C GLU A 226 101.12 -11.84 91.18
N GLU A 227 101.19 -12.67 90.12
CA GLU A 227 102.08 -13.85 90.07
C GLU A 227 103.59 -13.51 90.03
N GLN A 228 103.98 -12.25 89.76
CA GLN A 228 105.39 -11.82 89.84
C GLN A 228 105.76 -11.16 91.19
N ALA A 229 104.81 -11.06 92.13
CA ALA A 229 105.02 -10.46 93.45
C ALA A 229 104.74 -11.42 94.62
N GLY A 230 104.66 -12.72 94.35
CA GLY A 230 104.56 -13.80 95.36
C GLY A 230 105.83 -14.61 95.47
#